data_AF-A0A520HY96-F1
#
_entry.id   AF-A0A520HY96-F1
#
_cell.length_a   1.000
_cell.length_b   1.000
_cell.length_c   1.000
_cell.angle_alpha   90.00
_cell.angle_beta   90.00
_cell.angle_gamma   90.00
#
_symmetry.space_group_name_H-M   'P 1'
#
loop_
_entity.id
_entity.type
_entity.pdbx_description
1 polymer ?
#
loop_
_entity_poly.entity_id
_entity_poly.type
_entity_poly.pdbx_seq_one_letter_code
_entity_poly.pdbx_strand_id
1 'polypeptide(L)'
;YKSIPFFAATGGAGGSYGILLDNTYRTWFDFGHRDAETLSFGGPDGPIDYYFIAGPSMAEVTRRYADLTGHAPLAPKWALGYQQSRYSYGSADEVRQIAARLRSDRVPTDVIWLDIGYQDRNRPFTTDAKTFPDLPKLATEMKADGIKLVAITDLHIAAVEQGYAPYQSGMKADAFIKNADGSPYVAPVWPGPSAFPDFTKTAARTWWGSQYKGFLDAGIAGFWNDMNEPAIFETPTKTMPLDTRHHIDSDDFAARITDHREAHNVYGMLNTRATFDGLLKLRPDERPFVMTRASYAGGQRYAVTWTGDNSATWDHLKLSVQQIINLGLSGFGYSAADVSGFAGGPSPDLLTRWTEIGAFTPVFRNHSATGT
;
A
#
# COMPACT_ATOMS: atom_id res chain seq x y z
N TYR A 1 3.83 -8.14 -5.00
CA TYR A 1 3.22 -6.92 -4.46
C TYR A 1 3.62 -5.68 -5.24
N LYS A 2 4.91 -5.36 -5.40
CA LYS A 2 5.37 -4.08 -5.96
C LYS A 2 6.48 -4.27 -6.99
N SER A 3 6.51 -3.40 -7.98
CA SER A 3 7.45 -3.45 -9.10
C SER A 3 8.07 -2.07 -9.29
N ILE A 4 9.33 -1.90 -8.91
CA ILE A 4 10.08 -0.66 -9.16
C ILE A 4 11.17 -1.05 -10.18
N PRO A 5 10.96 -0.84 -11.49
CA PRO A 5 11.87 -1.31 -12.54
C PRO A 5 13.14 -0.45 -12.65
N PHE A 6 13.77 -0.20 -11.51
CA PHE A 6 14.98 0.55 -11.33
C PHE A 6 16.05 -0.37 -10.74
N PHE A 7 17.24 -0.35 -11.31
CA PHE A 7 18.41 -0.93 -10.67
C PHE A 7 19.57 0.07 -10.67
N ALA A 8 20.49 -0.14 -9.75
CA ALA A 8 21.71 0.64 -9.65
C ALA A 8 22.93 -0.26 -9.55
N ALA A 9 24.00 0.13 -10.21
CA ALA A 9 25.32 -0.46 -10.09
C ALA A 9 26.22 0.45 -9.26
N THR A 10 27.11 -0.14 -8.47
CA THR A 10 28.00 0.59 -7.57
C THR A 10 29.47 0.37 -7.93
N GLY A 11 30.24 1.45 -7.99
CA GLY A 11 31.69 1.40 -8.23
C GLY A 11 32.09 1.20 -9.70
N GLY A 12 33.30 0.70 -9.93
CA GLY A 12 33.91 0.58 -11.26
C GLY A 12 34.61 1.87 -11.74
N ALA A 13 35.29 1.79 -12.88
CA ALA A 13 36.08 2.90 -13.43
C ALA A 13 35.25 4.17 -13.74
N GLY A 14 33.95 4.02 -14.00
CA GLY A 14 33.00 5.11 -14.26
C GLY A 14 32.18 5.56 -13.04
N GLY A 15 32.35 4.93 -11.88
CA GLY A 15 31.51 5.15 -10.70
C GLY A 15 30.12 4.53 -10.81
N SER A 16 29.29 4.80 -9.81
CA SER A 16 27.92 4.29 -9.74
C SER A 16 27.02 4.87 -10.85
N TYR A 17 26.02 4.09 -11.27
CA TYR A 17 24.96 4.53 -12.17
C TYR A 17 23.64 3.82 -11.85
N GLY A 18 22.53 4.35 -12.35
CA GLY A 18 21.21 3.73 -12.27
C GLY A 18 20.54 3.66 -13.63
N ILE A 19 19.64 2.69 -13.81
CA ILE A 19 18.77 2.59 -14.98
C ILE A 19 17.35 2.37 -14.50
N LEU A 20 16.42 3.23 -14.92
CA LEU A 20 14.98 3.02 -14.81
C LEU A 20 14.46 2.58 -16.19
N LEU A 21 13.83 1.41 -16.24
CA LEU A 21 12.99 0.98 -17.35
C LEU A 21 11.58 1.51 -17.09
N ASP A 22 11.22 2.63 -17.73
CA ASP A 22 9.91 3.26 -17.56
C ASP A 22 8.85 2.56 -18.42
N ASN A 23 8.45 1.39 -17.94
CA ASN A 23 7.50 0.53 -18.61
C ASN A 23 6.59 -0.15 -17.58
N THR A 24 5.30 0.13 -17.68
CA THR A 24 4.29 -0.31 -16.71
C THR A 24 3.83 -1.75 -16.94
N TYR A 25 4.15 -2.34 -18.09
CA TYR A 25 3.87 -3.74 -18.40
C TYR A 25 4.76 -4.67 -17.56
N ARG A 26 4.53 -5.98 -17.67
CA ARG A 26 5.38 -6.98 -17.03
C ARG A 26 6.82 -6.86 -17.52
N THR A 27 7.77 -6.68 -16.62
CA THR A 27 9.20 -6.61 -16.94
C THR A 27 9.98 -7.82 -16.43
N TRP A 28 11.16 -8.03 -16.97
CA TRP A 28 12.13 -9.05 -16.56
C TRP A 28 13.53 -8.47 -16.53
N PHE A 29 14.37 -9.01 -15.65
CA PHE A 29 15.77 -8.62 -15.48
C PHE A 29 16.63 -9.88 -15.37
N ASP A 30 17.72 -9.91 -16.12
CA ASP A 30 18.73 -10.96 -16.17
C ASP A 30 20.08 -10.31 -15.92
N PHE A 31 20.62 -10.50 -14.72
CA PHE A 31 21.89 -9.94 -14.29
C PHE A 31 22.98 -11.00 -14.36
N GLY A 32 23.37 -11.35 -15.58
CA GLY A 32 24.46 -12.28 -15.84
C GLY A 32 24.11 -13.76 -15.64
N HIS A 33 22.82 -14.14 -15.63
CA HIS A 33 22.42 -15.53 -15.45
C HIS A 33 22.64 -16.35 -16.72
N ARG A 34 22.30 -15.80 -17.89
CA ARG A 34 22.51 -16.47 -19.18
C ARG A 34 23.94 -16.33 -19.71
N ASP A 35 24.54 -15.16 -19.49
CA ASP A 35 25.90 -14.82 -19.90
C ASP A 35 26.48 -13.87 -18.85
N ALA A 36 27.55 -14.28 -18.17
CA ALA A 36 28.14 -13.56 -17.04
C ALA A 36 28.63 -12.14 -17.40
N GLU A 37 28.88 -11.87 -18.69
CA GLU A 37 29.37 -10.58 -19.18
C GLU A 37 28.25 -9.64 -19.66
N THR A 38 26.99 -10.09 -19.61
CA THR A 38 25.84 -9.37 -20.18
C THR A 38 24.74 -9.12 -19.14
N LEU A 39 24.26 -7.88 -19.07
CA LEU A 39 22.99 -7.54 -18.42
C LEU A 39 21.90 -7.42 -19.49
N SER A 40 20.78 -8.12 -19.31
CA SER A 40 19.63 -8.08 -20.22
C SER A 40 18.35 -7.82 -19.43
N PHE A 41 17.53 -6.89 -19.87
CA PHE A 41 16.26 -6.56 -19.20
C PHE A 41 15.30 -5.90 -20.18
N GLY A 42 14.01 -5.99 -19.91
CA GLY A 42 12.97 -5.45 -20.79
C GLY A 42 11.57 -5.92 -20.41
N GLY A 43 10.62 -5.71 -21.31
CA GLY A 43 9.25 -6.21 -21.23
C GLY A 43 8.80 -6.79 -22.58
N PRO A 44 7.76 -7.62 -22.63
CA PRO A 44 7.21 -8.13 -23.87
C PRO A 44 6.41 -7.07 -24.66
N ASP A 45 5.98 -6.00 -23.99
CA ASP A 45 5.09 -4.96 -24.50
C ASP A 45 5.46 -3.59 -23.89
N GLY A 46 4.78 -2.54 -24.34
CA GLY A 46 4.95 -1.17 -23.85
C GLY A 46 6.07 -0.40 -24.56
N PRO A 47 6.32 0.85 -24.16
CA PRO A 47 7.35 1.68 -24.76
C PRO A 47 8.76 1.17 -24.43
N ILE A 48 9.69 1.45 -25.34
CA ILE A 48 11.13 1.33 -25.12
C ILE A 48 11.58 2.68 -24.51
N ASP A 49 11.40 2.83 -23.21
CA ASP A 49 11.78 4.04 -22.48
C ASP A 49 12.71 3.72 -21.30
N TYR A 50 13.91 4.31 -21.34
CA TYR A 50 15.01 4.01 -20.43
C TYR A 50 15.69 5.31 -19.99
N TYR A 51 15.73 5.53 -18.68
CA TYR A 51 16.45 6.65 -18.09
C TYR A 51 17.78 6.16 -17.54
N PHE A 52 18.88 6.64 -18.12
CA PHE A 52 20.21 6.45 -17.56
C PHE A 52 20.53 7.55 -16.54
N ILE A 53 20.86 7.16 -15.32
CA ILE A 53 21.08 8.04 -14.19
C ILE A 53 22.56 7.97 -13.80
N ALA A 54 23.35 8.93 -14.28
CA ALA A 54 24.78 9.00 -13.97
C ALA A 54 25.03 9.34 -12.49
N GLY A 55 26.05 8.73 -11.88
CA GLY A 55 26.55 9.05 -10.53
C GLY A 55 27.49 10.27 -10.50
N PRO A 56 28.66 10.18 -9.81
CA PRO A 56 29.47 8.97 -9.57
C PRO A 56 29.18 8.17 -8.30
N SER A 57 28.40 8.69 -7.35
CA SER A 57 28.10 7.98 -6.09
C SER A 57 26.68 7.39 -6.07
N MET A 58 26.47 6.32 -5.29
CA MET A 58 25.13 5.78 -5.04
C MET A 58 24.17 6.83 -4.46
N ALA A 59 24.66 7.74 -3.62
CA ALA A 59 23.85 8.82 -3.05
C ALA A 59 23.35 9.80 -4.14
N GLU A 60 24.17 10.10 -5.15
CA GLU A 60 23.73 10.94 -6.26
C GLU A 60 22.77 10.22 -7.20
N VAL A 61 23.02 8.92 -7.47
CA VAL A 61 22.13 8.11 -8.29
C VAL A 61 20.73 8.05 -7.67
N THR A 62 20.61 7.75 -6.38
CA THR A 62 19.30 7.69 -5.70
C THR A 62 18.65 9.06 -5.61
N ARG A 63 19.41 10.14 -5.37
CA ARG A 63 18.88 11.50 -5.38
C ARG A 63 18.32 11.89 -6.75
N ARG A 64 19.04 11.63 -7.83
CA ARG A 64 18.60 11.94 -9.21
C ARG A 64 17.40 11.08 -9.63
N TYR A 65 17.35 9.82 -9.19
CA TYR A 65 16.16 8.97 -9.35
C TYR A 65 14.93 9.59 -8.64
N ALA A 66 15.10 10.11 -7.43
CA ALA A 66 14.04 10.82 -6.73
C ALA A 66 13.71 12.19 -7.37
N ASP A 67 14.66 12.89 -7.99
CA ASP A 67 14.36 14.10 -8.75
C ASP A 67 13.49 13.79 -9.99
N LEU A 68 13.71 12.65 -10.64
CA LEU A 68 12.92 12.18 -11.79
C LEU A 68 11.53 11.69 -11.36
N THR A 69 11.47 10.84 -10.33
CA THR A 69 10.25 10.13 -9.91
C THR A 69 9.55 10.77 -8.72
N GLY A 70 10.05 11.90 -8.24
CA GLY A 70 9.54 12.64 -7.09
C GLY A 70 10.04 12.14 -5.73
N HIS A 71 10.00 13.07 -4.77
CA HIS A 71 10.43 12.84 -3.39
C HIS A 71 9.26 12.43 -2.51
N ALA A 72 9.54 11.61 -1.49
CA ALA A 72 8.54 11.28 -0.48
C ALA A 72 8.19 12.54 0.33
N PRO A 73 6.90 12.87 0.52
CA PRO A 73 6.52 13.97 1.39
C PRO A 73 6.90 13.64 2.83
N LEU A 74 7.11 14.68 3.63
CA LEU A 74 7.44 14.51 5.04
C LEU A 74 6.27 13.81 5.75
N ALA A 75 6.51 12.63 6.34
CA ALA A 75 5.49 11.92 7.10
C ALA A 75 5.00 12.75 8.30
N PRO A 76 3.74 12.56 8.75
CA PRO A 76 3.31 13.15 10.01
C PRO A 76 4.14 12.55 11.17
N LYS A 77 4.50 13.38 12.17
CA LYS A 77 5.42 13.00 13.24
C LYS A 77 5.01 11.71 13.97
N TRP A 78 3.71 11.53 14.21
CA TRP A 78 3.17 10.36 14.92
C TRP A 78 3.40 9.05 14.16
N ALA A 79 3.57 9.09 12.82
CA ALA A 79 3.82 7.90 12.02
C ALA A 79 5.24 7.33 12.21
N LEU A 80 6.13 8.08 12.85
CA LEU A 80 7.49 7.64 13.17
C LEU A 80 7.59 6.95 14.53
N GLY A 81 6.50 6.93 15.31
CA GLY A 81 6.41 6.20 16.57
C GLY A 81 6.17 4.71 16.38
N TYR A 82 6.14 3.96 17.48
CA TYR A 82 5.76 2.55 17.47
C TYR A 82 4.27 2.39 17.15
N GLN A 83 3.97 1.39 16.34
CA GLN A 83 2.64 1.14 15.80
C GLN A 83 2.19 -0.29 16.07
N GLN A 84 1.06 -0.42 16.76
CA GLN A 84 0.50 -1.69 17.18
C GLN A 84 -0.56 -2.20 16.18
N SER A 85 -0.39 -3.39 15.61
CA SER A 85 -1.36 -4.01 14.69
C SER A 85 -1.48 -5.53 14.87
N ARG A 86 -2.60 -6.10 14.39
CA ARG A 86 -2.80 -7.51 14.06
C ARG A 86 -4.04 -7.68 13.18
N TYR A 87 -4.15 -8.82 12.52
CA TYR A 87 -5.39 -9.31 11.92
C TYR A 87 -6.16 -10.16 12.95
N SER A 88 -7.31 -9.74 13.50
CA SER A 88 -7.80 -8.37 13.72
C SER A 88 -7.80 -8.06 15.23
N TYR A 89 -8.06 -6.81 15.62
CA TYR A 89 -8.75 -6.51 16.88
C TYR A 89 -10.25 -6.60 16.64
N GLY A 90 -10.94 -7.47 17.39
CA GLY A 90 -12.32 -7.86 17.14
C GLY A 90 -13.37 -6.89 17.64
N SER A 91 -13.02 -5.88 18.45
CA SER A 91 -13.98 -4.87 18.95
C SER A 91 -13.32 -3.57 19.43
N ALA A 92 -14.12 -2.52 19.56
CA ALA A 92 -13.70 -1.27 20.17
C ALA A 92 -13.21 -1.43 21.62
N ASP A 93 -13.81 -2.36 22.38
CA ASP A 93 -13.39 -2.64 23.76
C ASP A 93 -12.04 -3.34 23.82
N GLU A 94 -11.75 -4.25 22.88
CA GLU A 94 -10.42 -4.86 22.75
C GLU A 94 -9.36 -3.79 22.43
N VAL A 95 -9.66 -2.86 21.51
CA VAL A 95 -8.75 -1.73 21.20
C VAL A 95 -8.45 -0.90 22.44
N ARG A 96 -9.47 -0.57 23.25
CA ARG A 96 -9.28 0.15 24.53
C ARG A 96 -8.42 -0.65 25.52
N GLN A 97 -8.67 -1.95 25.65
CA GLN A 97 -7.90 -2.82 26.54
C GLN A 97 -6.43 -2.87 26.14
N ILE A 98 -6.14 -2.92 24.84
CA ILE A 98 -4.78 -2.93 24.31
C ILE A 98 -4.09 -1.59 24.55
N ALA A 99 -4.76 -0.47 24.27
CA ALA A 99 -4.24 0.85 24.58
C ALA A 99 -3.89 1.00 26.07
N ALA A 100 -4.82 0.61 26.95
CA ALA A 100 -4.62 0.63 28.40
C ALA A 100 -3.46 -0.28 28.83
N ARG A 101 -3.34 -1.47 28.24
CA ARG A 101 -2.27 -2.41 28.54
C ARG A 101 -0.90 -1.88 28.13
N LEU A 102 -0.76 -1.34 26.92
CA LEU A 102 0.48 -0.73 26.45
C LEU A 102 0.93 0.43 27.37
N ARG A 103 -0.02 1.26 27.81
CA ARG A 103 0.25 2.33 28.78
C ARG A 103 0.68 1.80 30.14
N SER A 104 -0.03 0.79 30.67
CA SER A 104 0.32 0.13 31.94
C SER A 104 1.72 -0.50 31.89
N ASP A 105 2.06 -1.15 30.78
CA ASP A 105 3.35 -1.80 30.55
C ASP A 105 4.46 -0.78 30.18
N ARG A 106 4.12 0.51 30.10
CA ARG A 106 5.01 1.62 29.73
C ARG A 106 5.66 1.45 28.35
N VAL A 107 4.95 0.83 27.43
CA VAL A 107 5.34 0.75 26.03
C VAL A 107 4.85 2.03 25.33
N PRO A 108 5.74 2.90 24.83
CA PRO A 108 5.33 4.05 24.04
C PRO A 108 4.64 3.55 22.76
N THR A 109 3.51 4.15 22.42
CA THR A 109 2.73 3.75 21.24
C THR A 109 2.00 4.96 20.71
N ASP A 110 2.15 5.21 19.42
CA ASP A 110 1.56 6.34 18.71
C ASP A 110 0.40 5.92 17.81
N VAL A 111 0.34 4.65 17.40
CA VAL A 111 -0.67 4.16 16.45
C VAL A 111 -1.22 2.80 16.87
N ILE A 112 -2.54 2.64 16.75
CA ILE A 112 -3.21 1.33 16.71
C ILE A 112 -3.90 1.18 15.35
N TRP A 113 -3.69 0.04 14.72
CA TRP A 113 -4.25 -0.28 13.41
C TRP A 113 -5.53 -1.12 13.54
N LEU A 114 -6.51 -0.83 12.69
CA LEU A 114 -7.73 -1.60 12.53
C LEU A 114 -7.68 -2.33 11.20
N ASP A 115 -7.45 -3.64 11.25
CA ASP A 115 -7.56 -4.57 10.10
C ASP A 115 -9.04 -4.90 9.81
N ILE A 116 -9.34 -5.68 8.76
CA ILE A 116 -10.67 -5.80 8.14
C ILE A 116 -11.81 -6.18 9.10
N GLY A 117 -11.50 -6.77 10.26
CA GLY A 117 -12.48 -7.14 11.29
C GLY A 117 -13.29 -5.99 11.89
N TYR A 118 -12.91 -4.72 11.69
CA TYR A 118 -13.73 -3.58 12.10
C TYR A 118 -14.89 -3.25 11.14
N GLN A 119 -14.85 -3.78 9.91
CA GLN A 119 -15.80 -3.46 8.84
C GLN A 119 -17.05 -4.34 8.89
N ASP A 120 -18.22 -3.82 8.47
CA ASP A 120 -19.42 -4.65 8.29
C ASP A 120 -19.19 -5.62 7.13
N ARG A 121 -19.06 -6.92 7.44
CA ARG A 121 -18.86 -8.00 6.44
C ARG A 121 -17.68 -7.72 5.50
N ASN A 122 -16.57 -7.18 6.03
CA ASN A 122 -15.37 -6.83 5.26
C ASN A 122 -15.62 -5.85 4.09
N ARG A 123 -16.64 -4.99 4.21
CA ARG A 123 -16.96 -3.99 3.19
C ARG A 123 -16.18 -2.71 3.47
N PRO A 124 -15.31 -2.25 2.55
CA PRO A 124 -14.61 -0.97 2.73
C PRO A 124 -15.57 0.19 2.99
N PHE A 125 -15.10 1.22 3.71
CA PHE A 125 -15.90 2.39 4.09
C PHE A 125 -17.13 2.09 4.97
N THR A 126 -17.16 0.93 5.64
CA THR A 126 -18.19 0.60 6.64
C THR A 126 -17.56 0.30 7.99
N THR A 127 -18.41 0.20 9.02
CA THR A 127 -18.01 -0.18 10.37
C THR A 127 -19.06 -1.14 10.91
N ASP A 128 -18.65 -2.25 11.52
CA ASP A 128 -19.57 -3.17 12.18
C ASP A 128 -20.12 -2.51 13.45
N ALA A 129 -21.39 -2.15 13.42
CA ALA A 129 -22.05 -1.46 14.53
C ALA A 129 -22.20 -2.31 15.80
N LYS A 130 -21.99 -3.63 15.74
CA LYS A 130 -22.05 -4.50 16.93
C LYS A 130 -20.73 -4.48 17.69
N THR A 131 -19.60 -4.52 16.98
CA THR A 131 -18.27 -4.60 17.58
C THR A 131 -17.59 -3.22 17.70
N PHE A 132 -17.96 -2.27 16.83
CA PHE A 132 -17.50 -0.88 16.80
C PHE A 132 -18.69 0.10 16.72
N PRO A 133 -19.57 0.15 17.74
CA PRO A 133 -20.82 0.92 17.70
C PRO A 133 -20.62 2.44 17.60
N ASP A 134 -19.49 2.96 18.06
CA ASP A 134 -19.19 4.41 18.08
C ASP A 134 -17.70 4.64 17.78
N LEU A 135 -17.34 4.53 16.49
CA LEU A 135 -15.98 4.76 16.00
C LEU A 135 -15.48 6.19 16.31
N PRO A 136 -16.28 7.27 16.15
CA PRO A 136 -15.86 8.62 16.53
C PRO A 136 -15.47 8.76 18.01
N LYS A 137 -16.24 8.14 18.91
CA LYS A 137 -15.90 8.11 20.34
C LYS A 137 -14.61 7.35 20.60
N LEU A 138 -14.45 6.17 19.99
CA LEU A 138 -13.20 5.40 20.11
C LEU A 138 -11.99 6.22 19.65
N ALA A 139 -12.07 6.88 18.49
CA ALA A 139 -10.98 7.71 17.98
C ALA A 139 -10.67 8.90 18.91
N THR A 140 -11.70 9.50 19.52
CA THR A 140 -11.54 10.58 20.50
C THR A 140 -10.83 10.10 21.77
N GLU A 141 -11.20 8.94 22.29
CA GLU A 141 -10.57 8.32 23.46
C GLU A 141 -9.10 7.97 23.17
N MET A 142 -8.82 7.31 22.04
CA MET A 142 -7.44 7.00 21.63
C MET A 142 -6.60 8.26 21.47
N LYS A 143 -7.16 9.32 20.86
CA LYS A 143 -6.49 10.60 20.71
C LYS A 143 -6.16 11.25 22.07
N ALA A 144 -7.01 11.10 23.08
CA ALA A 144 -6.76 11.60 24.44
C ALA A 144 -5.54 10.90 25.08
N ASP A 145 -5.31 9.63 24.74
CA ASP A 145 -4.14 8.85 25.17
C ASP A 145 -2.91 9.04 24.26
N GLY A 146 -2.97 9.97 23.29
CA GLY A 146 -1.91 10.24 22.33
C GLY A 146 -1.79 9.20 21.20
N ILE A 147 -2.78 8.31 21.05
CA ILE A 147 -2.80 7.24 20.05
C ILE A 147 -3.64 7.67 18.84
N LYS A 148 -3.13 7.39 17.64
CA LYS A 148 -3.83 7.54 16.37
C LYS A 148 -4.41 6.21 15.93
N LEU A 149 -5.59 6.26 15.30
CA LEU A 149 -6.16 5.10 14.63
C LEU A 149 -5.83 5.16 13.14
N VAL A 150 -5.30 4.05 12.63
CA VAL A 150 -5.15 3.80 11.18
C VAL A 150 -6.09 2.67 10.80
N ALA A 151 -6.88 2.84 9.74
CA ALA A 151 -7.87 1.85 9.33
C ALA A 151 -7.59 1.29 7.94
N ILE A 152 -7.72 -0.02 7.77
CA ILE A 152 -7.64 -0.66 6.45
C ILE A 152 -8.83 -0.27 5.57
N THR A 153 -8.56 0.03 4.32
CA THR A 153 -9.56 0.43 3.33
C THR A 153 -9.11 -0.07 1.97
N ASP A 154 -9.42 -1.34 1.71
CA ASP A 154 -9.03 -2.01 0.46
C ASP A 154 -9.88 -1.56 -0.72
N LEU A 155 -9.34 -1.69 -1.92
CA LEU A 155 -9.97 -1.16 -3.14
C LEU A 155 -11.19 -1.93 -3.64
N HIS A 156 -11.43 -3.15 -3.13
CA HIS A 156 -12.48 -4.02 -3.64
C HIS A 156 -13.83 -3.65 -3.03
N ILE A 157 -14.74 -3.12 -3.85
CA ILE A 157 -16.06 -2.68 -3.42
C ILE A 157 -17.05 -3.81 -3.62
N ALA A 158 -17.60 -4.37 -2.53
CA ALA A 158 -18.62 -5.40 -2.60
C ALA A 158 -19.75 -5.04 -3.58
N ALA A 159 -20.05 -5.94 -4.52
CA ALA A 159 -21.01 -5.73 -5.60
C ALA A 159 -22.46 -5.92 -5.10
N VAL A 160 -22.94 -4.96 -4.31
CA VAL A 160 -24.24 -5.03 -3.63
C VAL A 160 -25.11 -3.84 -4.01
N GLU A 161 -26.15 -4.10 -4.79
CA GLU A 161 -27.06 -3.08 -5.36
C GLU A 161 -27.78 -2.23 -4.31
N GLN A 162 -28.05 -2.76 -3.11
CA GLN A 162 -28.83 -2.07 -2.06
C GLN A 162 -28.11 -2.01 -0.72
N GLY A 163 -28.19 -0.86 -0.07
CA GLY A 163 -27.67 -0.67 1.29
C GLY A 163 -26.15 -0.55 1.40
N TYR A 164 -25.45 -0.29 0.28
CA TYR A 164 -24.01 -0.07 0.26
C TYR A 164 -23.63 1.10 -0.67
N ALA A 165 -23.49 2.29 -0.07
CA ALA A 165 -23.30 3.55 -0.79
C ALA A 165 -22.04 3.61 -1.69
N PRO A 166 -20.88 3.04 -1.31
CA PRO A 166 -19.72 2.99 -2.20
C PRO A 166 -20.03 2.30 -3.54
N TYR A 167 -20.70 1.14 -3.53
CA TYR A 167 -21.03 0.45 -4.77
C TYR A 167 -22.01 1.26 -5.63
N GLN A 168 -23.10 1.74 -5.03
CA GLN A 168 -24.12 2.52 -5.75
C GLN A 168 -23.56 3.82 -6.37
N SER A 169 -22.76 4.55 -5.59
CA SER A 169 -22.15 5.80 -6.07
C SER A 169 -21.06 5.54 -7.11
N GLY A 170 -20.29 4.46 -6.99
CA GLY A 170 -19.31 4.04 -7.98
C GLY A 170 -19.95 3.63 -9.31
N MET A 171 -21.06 2.89 -9.27
CA MET A 171 -21.84 2.55 -10.47
C MET A 171 -22.37 3.81 -11.15
N LYS A 172 -22.95 4.74 -10.37
CA LYS A 172 -23.45 6.03 -10.90
C LYS A 172 -22.35 6.89 -11.51
N ALA A 173 -21.13 6.83 -10.96
CA ALA A 173 -19.97 7.57 -11.42
C ALA A 173 -19.22 6.88 -12.58
N ASP A 174 -19.70 5.71 -13.05
CA ASP A 174 -18.96 4.86 -14.01
C ASP A 174 -17.51 4.60 -13.55
N ALA A 175 -17.33 4.34 -12.25
CA ALA A 175 -16.03 4.34 -11.62
C ALA A 175 -15.31 2.99 -11.67
N PHE A 176 -15.94 1.92 -12.15
CA PHE A 176 -15.41 0.55 -12.08
C PHE A 176 -14.79 0.06 -13.40
N ILE A 177 -13.81 -0.82 -13.27
CA ILE A 177 -13.21 -1.59 -14.37
C ILE A 177 -14.28 -2.42 -15.08
N LYS A 178 -14.12 -2.59 -16.39
CA LYS A 178 -15.06 -3.31 -17.24
C LYS A 178 -14.42 -4.55 -17.87
N ASN A 179 -15.26 -5.53 -18.19
CA ASN A 179 -14.94 -6.60 -19.12
C ASN A 179 -14.84 -6.07 -20.55
N ALA A 180 -14.36 -6.89 -21.47
CA ALA A 180 -14.27 -6.55 -22.89
C ALA A 180 -15.65 -6.27 -23.53
N ASP A 181 -16.74 -6.83 -22.99
CA ASP A 181 -18.11 -6.58 -23.43
C ASP A 181 -18.74 -5.29 -22.84
N GLY A 182 -18.00 -4.57 -22.00
CA GLY A 182 -18.44 -3.33 -21.35
C GLY A 182 -19.19 -3.52 -20.03
N SER A 183 -19.48 -4.75 -19.60
CA SER A 183 -20.05 -5.02 -18.27
C SER A 183 -19.04 -4.73 -17.15
N PRO A 184 -19.44 -4.33 -15.92
CA PRO A 184 -18.52 -4.21 -14.81
C PRO A 184 -17.79 -5.53 -14.51
N TYR A 185 -16.48 -5.47 -14.29
CA TYR A 185 -15.72 -6.63 -13.84
C TYR A 185 -15.98 -6.89 -12.36
N VAL A 186 -16.43 -8.10 -12.03
CA VAL A 186 -16.74 -8.55 -10.67
C VAL A 186 -15.98 -9.83 -10.37
N ALA A 187 -15.31 -9.88 -9.22
CA ALA A 187 -14.58 -11.06 -8.78
C ALA A 187 -14.58 -11.21 -7.24
N PRO A 188 -14.39 -12.43 -6.70
CA PRO A 188 -14.45 -12.67 -5.26
C PRO A 188 -13.17 -12.24 -4.54
N VAL A 189 -13.36 -11.51 -3.42
CA VAL A 189 -12.34 -11.13 -2.43
C VAL A 189 -12.95 -11.26 -1.01
N TRP A 190 -12.53 -10.44 -0.03
CA TRP A 190 -12.97 -10.55 1.37
C TRP A 190 -14.48 -10.41 1.61
N PRO A 191 -15.21 -9.46 0.98
CA PRO A 191 -16.66 -9.35 1.15
C PRO A 191 -17.44 -10.23 0.15
N GLY A 192 -16.77 -11.15 -0.56
CA GLY A 192 -17.36 -11.92 -1.66
C GLY A 192 -17.25 -11.18 -3.01
N PRO A 193 -18.24 -11.32 -3.91
CA PRO A 193 -18.24 -10.65 -5.21
C PRO A 193 -18.02 -9.14 -5.07
N SER A 194 -17.00 -8.62 -5.73
CA SER A 194 -16.56 -7.23 -5.61
C SER A 194 -16.22 -6.62 -6.96
N ALA A 195 -16.54 -5.33 -7.13
CA ALA A 195 -16.12 -4.49 -8.24
C ALA A 195 -14.84 -3.72 -7.89
N PHE A 196 -14.09 -3.34 -8.91
CA PHE A 196 -12.75 -2.75 -8.78
C PHE A 196 -12.73 -1.36 -9.42
N PRO A 197 -12.41 -0.28 -8.70
CA PRO A 197 -12.37 1.05 -9.28
C PRO A 197 -11.32 1.16 -10.39
N ASP A 198 -11.64 1.88 -11.46
CA ASP A 198 -10.71 2.17 -12.54
C ASP A 198 -9.85 3.39 -12.17
N PHE A 199 -8.79 3.16 -11.39
CA PHE A 199 -7.90 4.24 -10.94
C PHE A 199 -7.11 4.91 -12.07
N THR A 200 -7.18 4.41 -13.31
CA THR A 200 -6.63 5.11 -14.49
C THR A 200 -7.48 6.32 -14.91
N LYS A 201 -8.74 6.38 -14.46
CA LYS A 201 -9.64 7.54 -14.62
C LYS A 201 -9.51 8.54 -13.48
N THR A 202 -9.30 9.81 -13.82
CA THR A 202 -9.23 10.91 -12.83
C THR A 202 -10.54 11.09 -12.07
N ALA A 203 -11.68 10.91 -12.74
CA ALA A 203 -13.00 10.95 -12.11
C ALA A 203 -13.18 9.83 -11.07
N ALA A 204 -12.72 8.61 -11.36
CA ALA A 204 -12.77 7.50 -10.42
C ALA A 204 -11.84 7.72 -9.22
N ARG A 205 -10.62 8.26 -9.44
CA ARG A 205 -9.72 8.65 -8.33
C ARG A 205 -10.34 9.72 -7.44
N THR A 206 -11.00 10.71 -8.04
CA THR A 206 -11.72 11.77 -7.28
C THR A 206 -12.89 11.21 -6.48
N TRP A 207 -13.68 10.33 -7.09
CA TRP A 207 -14.77 9.63 -6.40
C TRP A 207 -14.23 8.79 -5.23
N TRP A 208 -13.17 8.01 -5.44
CA TRP A 208 -12.53 7.20 -4.41
C TRP A 208 -12.06 8.03 -3.23
N GLY A 209 -11.32 9.11 -3.50
CA GLY A 209 -10.85 10.03 -2.47
C GLY A 209 -11.99 10.63 -1.63
N SER A 210 -13.16 10.89 -2.22
CA SER A 210 -14.31 11.43 -1.48
C SER A 210 -14.95 10.45 -0.48
N GLN A 211 -14.76 9.14 -0.66
CA GLN A 211 -15.33 8.11 0.23
C GLN A 211 -14.71 8.19 1.64
N TYR A 212 -13.49 8.72 1.77
CA TYR A 212 -12.78 8.83 3.06
C TYR A 212 -13.37 9.89 4.01
N LYS A 213 -14.26 10.77 3.53
CA LYS A 213 -14.82 11.86 4.35
C LYS A 213 -15.43 11.36 5.66
N GLY A 214 -16.20 10.27 5.62
CA GLY A 214 -16.85 9.73 6.81
C GLY A 214 -15.86 9.28 7.88
N PHE A 215 -14.78 8.58 7.50
CA PHE A 215 -13.75 8.13 8.44
C PHE A 215 -12.86 9.26 8.96
N LEU A 216 -12.56 10.26 8.12
CA LEU A 216 -11.86 11.48 8.57
C LEU A 216 -12.69 12.28 9.58
N ASP A 217 -14.00 12.40 9.36
CA ASP A 217 -14.91 13.06 10.31
C ASP A 217 -15.07 12.24 11.60
N ALA A 218 -14.95 10.91 11.51
CA ALA A 218 -14.87 10.02 12.67
C ALA A 218 -13.51 10.05 13.39
N GLY A 219 -12.51 10.79 12.90
CA GLY A 219 -11.22 10.96 13.57
C GLY A 219 -10.18 9.87 13.27
N ILE A 220 -10.39 9.04 12.24
CA ILE A 220 -9.33 8.17 11.72
C ILE A 220 -8.22 9.03 11.12
N ALA A 221 -6.97 8.77 11.53
CA ALA A 221 -5.83 9.64 11.25
C ALA A 221 -5.02 9.22 10.01
N GLY A 222 -5.16 7.97 9.57
CA GLY A 222 -4.46 7.46 8.41
C GLY A 222 -5.09 6.17 7.89
N PHE A 223 -4.66 5.74 6.72
CA PHE A 223 -5.33 4.66 5.99
C PHE A 223 -4.34 3.64 5.44
N TRP A 224 -4.80 2.40 5.40
CA TRP A 224 -4.05 1.26 4.90
C TRP A 224 -4.74 0.74 3.64
N ASN A 225 -4.09 0.88 2.49
CA ASN A 225 -4.55 0.29 1.24
C ASN A 225 -3.81 -1.03 1.04
N ASP A 226 -4.47 -2.13 1.39
CA ASP A 226 -4.00 -3.48 1.11
C ASP A 226 -4.67 -4.04 -0.15
N MET A 227 -4.24 -5.25 -0.55
CA MET A 227 -4.88 -6.02 -1.62
C MET A 227 -4.87 -5.31 -2.98
N ASN A 228 -3.99 -4.32 -3.15
CA ASN A 228 -4.06 -3.35 -4.23
C ASN A 228 -3.21 -3.70 -5.46
N GLU A 229 -2.74 -4.93 -5.58
CA GLU A 229 -2.03 -5.43 -6.77
C GLU A 229 -2.83 -5.34 -8.09
N PRO A 230 -4.15 -5.64 -8.20
CA PRO A 230 -5.12 -6.06 -7.18
C PRO A 230 -5.10 -7.56 -6.88
N ALA A 231 -5.31 -7.94 -5.62
CA ALA A 231 -5.43 -9.33 -5.20
C ALA A 231 -6.87 -9.85 -5.43
N ILE A 232 -6.98 -11.01 -6.07
CA ILE A 232 -8.26 -11.67 -6.38
C ILE A 232 -8.15 -13.16 -6.05
N PHE A 233 -9.12 -13.72 -5.33
CA PHE A 233 -8.97 -15.05 -4.75
C PHE A 233 -9.11 -16.18 -5.78
N GLU A 234 -10.05 -16.06 -6.70
CA GLU A 234 -10.43 -17.14 -7.61
C GLU A 234 -9.94 -16.91 -9.05
N THR A 235 -8.69 -16.44 -9.19
CA THR A 235 -7.99 -16.41 -10.49
C THR A 235 -6.67 -17.20 -10.43
N PRO A 236 -6.23 -17.79 -11.55
CA PRO A 236 -4.97 -18.57 -11.59
C PRO A 236 -3.75 -17.75 -11.16
N THR A 237 -3.74 -16.46 -11.48
CA THR A 237 -2.64 -15.53 -11.21
C THR A 237 -2.82 -14.76 -9.90
N LYS A 238 -3.91 -15.01 -9.16
CA LYS A 238 -4.32 -14.25 -7.96
C LYS A 238 -4.44 -12.74 -8.17
N THR A 239 -4.64 -12.32 -9.42
CA THR A 239 -4.86 -10.94 -9.84
C THR A 239 -5.86 -10.86 -11.00
N MET A 240 -6.12 -9.66 -11.50
CA MET A 240 -7.11 -9.36 -12.52
C MET A 240 -6.73 -9.95 -13.89
N PRO A 241 -7.70 -10.45 -14.68
CA PRO A 241 -7.46 -10.92 -16.05
C PRO A 241 -6.87 -9.80 -16.92
N LEU A 242 -5.90 -10.20 -17.74
CA LEU A 242 -5.11 -9.28 -18.57
C LEU A 242 -5.92 -8.50 -19.60
N ASP A 243 -7.09 -9.00 -19.99
CA ASP A 243 -7.98 -8.43 -20.99
C ASP A 243 -9.08 -7.53 -20.42
N THR A 244 -9.18 -7.39 -19.09
CA THR A 244 -10.06 -6.38 -18.47
C THR A 244 -9.67 -4.97 -18.92
N ARG A 245 -10.67 -4.10 -19.09
CA ARG A 245 -10.54 -2.80 -19.73
C ARG A 245 -10.41 -1.67 -18.72
N HIS A 246 -9.35 -0.88 -18.89
CA HIS A 246 -9.03 0.34 -18.14
C HIS A 246 -9.20 1.54 -19.07
N HIS A 247 -9.60 2.69 -18.54
CA HIS A 247 -9.82 3.92 -19.30
C HIS A 247 -8.87 4.99 -18.79
N ILE A 248 -7.73 5.12 -19.46
CA ILE A 248 -6.79 6.21 -19.15
C ILE A 248 -7.51 7.51 -19.51
N ASP A 249 -7.74 8.33 -18.50
CA ASP A 249 -8.40 9.63 -18.61
C ASP A 249 -7.83 10.54 -17.50
N SER A 250 -6.75 11.24 -17.84
CA SER A 250 -5.99 12.10 -16.94
C SER A 250 -5.32 13.23 -17.69
N ASP A 251 -5.10 14.36 -17.03
CA ASP A 251 -4.51 15.56 -17.61
C ASP A 251 -3.17 15.31 -18.32
N ASP A 252 -2.43 14.28 -17.90
CA ASP A 252 -1.10 13.93 -18.43
C ASP A 252 -1.14 13.09 -19.73
N PHE A 253 -2.29 12.49 -20.08
CA PHE A 253 -2.40 11.53 -21.19
C PHE A 253 -3.67 11.74 -22.01
N ALA A 254 -3.58 11.52 -23.33
CA ALA A 254 -4.77 11.47 -24.17
C ALA A 254 -5.71 10.34 -23.73
N ALA A 255 -7.01 10.65 -23.64
CA ALA A 255 -8.00 9.69 -23.21
C ALA A 255 -8.04 8.47 -24.14
N ARG A 256 -7.91 7.26 -23.57
CA ARG A 256 -7.91 6.00 -24.34
C ARG A 256 -8.27 4.81 -23.49
N ILE A 257 -8.78 3.77 -24.15
CA ILE A 257 -8.99 2.47 -23.55
C ILE A 257 -7.68 1.67 -23.66
N THR A 258 -7.31 1.04 -22.56
CA THR A 258 -6.26 0.02 -22.51
C THR A 258 -6.78 -1.22 -21.77
N ASP A 259 -5.90 -2.18 -21.56
CA ASP A 259 -6.18 -3.34 -20.74
C ASP A 259 -5.22 -3.47 -19.57
N HIS A 260 -5.50 -4.49 -18.75
CA HIS A 260 -4.79 -4.67 -17.51
C HIS A 260 -3.30 -4.98 -17.71
N ARG A 261 -2.84 -5.44 -18.88
CA ARG A 261 -1.41 -5.65 -19.14
C ARG A 261 -0.60 -4.37 -18.95
N GLU A 262 -1.14 -3.24 -19.44
CA GLU A 262 -0.52 -1.93 -19.31
C GLU A 262 -0.67 -1.36 -17.89
N ALA A 263 -1.86 -1.51 -17.30
CA ALA A 263 -2.19 -0.87 -16.03
C ALA A 263 -1.69 -1.65 -14.79
N HIS A 264 -1.33 -2.93 -14.93
CA HIS A 264 -1.10 -3.85 -13.81
C HIS A 264 -0.17 -3.28 -12.74
N ASN A 265 1.07 -2.94 -13.09
CA ASN A 265 2.05 -2.52 -12.10
C ASN A 265 1.78 -1.13 -11.50
N VAL A 266 1.06 -0.25 -12.21
CA VAL A 266 0.71 1.09 -11.72
C VAL A 266 -0.61 1.13 -10.96
N TYR A 267 -1.43 0.08 -11.05
CA TYR A 267 -2.78 0.06 -10.47
C TYR A 267 -2.76 0.33 -8.95
N GLY A 268 -1.89 -0.35 -8.21
CA GLY A 268 -1.73 -0.14 -6.77
C GLY A 268 -1.25 1.27 -6.42
N MET A 269 -0.30 1.82 -7.20
CA MET A 269 0.15 3.20 -7.03
C MET A 269 -0.98 4.21 -7.28
N LEU A 270 -1.80 3.98 -8.30
CA LEU A 270 -2.92 4.87 -8.64
C LEU A 270 -4.05 4.80 -7.60
N ASN A 271 -4.30 3.63 -7.00
CA ASN A 271 -5.16 3.50 -5.84
C ASN A 271 -4.66 4.34 -4.66
N THR A 272 -3.36 4.22 -4.35
CA THR A 272 -2.74 5.00 -3.28
C THR A 272 -2.74 6.50 -3.56
N ARG A 273 -2.46 6.92 -4.81
CA ARG A 273 -2.58 8.31 -5.24
C ARG A 273 -3.99 8.83 -5.04
N ALA A 274 -5.01 8.06 -5.42
CA ALA A 274 -6.41 8.44 -5.23
C ALA A 274 -6.76 8.64 -3.76
N THR A 275 -6.27 7.78 -2.88
CA THR A 275 -6.40 7.95 -1.42
C THR A 275 -5.68 9.22 -0.98
N PHE A 276 -4.38 9.36 -1.26
CA PHE A 276 -3.56 10.49 -0.82
C PHE A 276 -4.11 11.85 -1.27
N ASP A 277 -4.42 12.00 -2.56
CA ASP A 277 -4.98 13.23 -3.14
C ASP A 277 -6.36 13.54 -2.54
N GLY A 278 -7.17 12.49 -2.26
CA GLY A 278 -8.45 12.61 -1.58
C GLY A 278 -8.33 13.15 -0.15
N LEU A 279 -7.37 12.61 0.62
CA LEU A 279 -7.09 13.05 1.98
C LEU A 279 -6.63 14.51 2.00
N LEU A 280 -5.70 14.90 1.12
CA LEU A 280 -5.28 16.30 0.98
C LEU A 280 -6.45 17.21 0.62
N LYS A 281 -7.33 16.79 -0.29
CA LYS A 281 -8.49 17.60 -0.66
C LYS A 281 -9.48 17.79 0.52
N LEU A 282 -9.65 16.76 1.35
CA LEU A 282 -10.57 16.78 2.50
C LEU A 282 -9.97 17.48 3.73
N ARG A 283 -8.64 17.44 3.91
CA ARG A 283 -7.88 18.05 5.00
C ARG A 283 -6.58 18.68 4.45
N PRO A 284 -6.65 19.85 3.79
CA PRO A 284 -5.51 20.45 3.09
C PRO A 284 -4.36 20.87 4.02
N ASP A 285 -4.66 21.12 5.29
CA ASP A 285 -3.69 21.54 6.30
C ASP A 285 -3.05 20.35 7.06
N GLU A 286 -3.43 19.11 6.72
CA GLU A 286 -2.93 17.90 7.35
C GLU A 286 -2.09 17.07 6.36
N ARG A 287 -0.99 16.50 6.86
CA ARG A 287 -0.16 15.59 6.05
C ARG A 287 -0.83 14.22 6.03
N PRO A 288 -1.19 13.68 4.85
CA PRO A 288 -1.78 12.35 4.78
C PRO A 288 -0.82 11.28 5.23
N PHE A 289 -1.35 10.25 5.87
CA PHE A 289 -0.65 9.00 6.08
C PHE A 289 -1.41 7.89 5.37
N VAL A 290 -0.78 7.33 4.34
CA VAL A 290 -1.28 6.18 3.59
C VAL A 290 -0.19 5.11 3.61
N MET A 291 -0.56 3.88 3.92
CA MET A 291 0.31 2.72 3.76
C MET A 291 -0.19 1.86 2.61
N THR A 292 0.72 1.36 1.77
CA THR A 292 0.37 0.61 0.55
C THR A 292 1.14 -0.70 0.41
N ARG A 293 0.49 -1.76 -0.09
CA ARG A 293 1.16 -3.03 -0.39
C ARG A 293 1.78 -3.01 -1.78
N ALA A 294 0.99 -2.66 -2.78
CA ALA A 294 1.37 -2.60 -4.17
C ALA A 294 1.69 -1.18 -4.61
N SER A 295 2.77 -1.03 -5.37
CA SER A 295 3.18 0.27 -5.89
C SER A 295 4.15 0.13 -7.07
N TYR A 296 4.47 1.26 -7.66
CA TYR A 296 5.36 1.43 -8.82
C TYR A 296 6.42 2.52 -8.56
N ALA A 297 7.33 2.73 -9.50
CA ALA A 297 8.23 3.89 -9.49
C ALA A 297 7.46 5.21 -9.34
N GLY A 298 7.85 6.03 -8.37
CA GLY A 298 7.16 7.27 -8.01
C GLY A 298 6.05 7.12 -6.96
N GLY A 299 5.75 5.90 -6.53
CA GLY A 299 4.74 5.64 -5.49
C GLY A 299 5.10 6.21 -4.11
N GLN A 300 6.39 6.47 -3.86
CA GLN A 300 6.87 7.11 -2.63
C GLN A 300 6.26 8.49 -2.39
N ARG A 301 5.73 9.15 -3.44
CA ARG A 301 5.04 10.44 -3.31
C ARG A 301 3.72 10.34 -2.55
N TYR A 302 3.12 9.15 -2.48
CA TYR A 302 1.73 8.98 -2.03
C TYR A 302 1.58 8.08 -0.80
N ALA A 303 2.61 7.30 -0.44
CA ALA A 303 2.51 6.41 0.71
C ALA A 303 3.86 5.95 1.26
N VAL A 304 3.79 5.48 2.51
CA VAL A 304 4.75 4.52 3.06
C VAL A 304 4.40 3.12 2.57
N THR A 305 5.36 2.19 2.56
CA THR A 305 5.09 0.80 2.15
C THR A 305 5.62 -0.22 3.16
N TRP A 306 5.20 -1.48 3.06
CA TRP A 306 5.82 -2.57 3.80
C TRP A 306 6.11 -3.76 2.89
N THR A 307 6.89 -4.72 3.37
CA THR A 307 7.33 -5.89 2.59
C THR A 307 6.23 -6.91 2.28
N GLY A 308 5.01 -6.74 2.80
CA GLY A 308 3.94 -7.73 2.72
C GLY A 308 4.07 -8.82 3.78
N ASP A 309 3.32 -9.90 3.58
CA ASP A 309 3.15 -11.00 4.52
C ASP A 309 4.45 -11.81 4.67
N ASN A 310 5.24 -11.47 5.68
CA ASN A 310 6.46 -12.20 6.06
C ASN A 310 6.14 -13.31 7.09
N SER A 311 7.12 -14.13 7.42
CA SER A 311 6.98 -15.23 8.38
C SER A 311 7.72 -14.91 9.68
N ALA A 312 7.21 -15.44 10.80
CA ALA A 312 7.83 -15.35 12.11
C ALA A 312 9.06 -16.27 12.24
N THR A 313 10.11 -15.99 11.44
CA THR A 313 11.37 -16.75 11.41
C THR A 313 12.59 -15.84 11.45
N TRP A 314 13.73 -16.38 11.90
CA TRP A 314 15.03 -15.69 11.87
C TRP A 314 15.46 -15.32 10.44
N ASP A 315 15.14 -16.15 9.46
CA ASP A 315 15.47 -15.89 8.05
C ASP A 315 14.71 -14.69 7.51
N HIS A 316 13.42 -14.56 7.83
CA HIS A 316 12.63 -13.40 7.42
C HIS A 316 13.02 -12.13 8.18
N LEU A 317 13.46 -12.24 9.45
CA LEU A 317 14.07 -11.12 10.15
C LEU A 317 15.31 -10.62 9.40
N LYS A 318 16.23 -11.52 9.04
CA LYS A 318 17.44 -11.17 8.28
C LYS A 318 17.12 -10.58 6.91
N LEU A 319 16.16 -11.17 6.20
CA LEU A 319 15.74 -10.72 4.87
C LEU A 319 15.13 -9.32 4.92
N SER A 320 14.37 -8.98 5.97
CA SER A 320 13.69 -7.68 6.08
C SER A 320 14.66 -6.50 6.02
N VAL A 321 15.85 -6.63 6.62
CA VAL A 321 16.90 -5.59 6.57
C VAL A 321 17.32 -5.32 5.13
N GLN A 322 17.56 -6.38 4.34
CA GLN A 322 17.94 -6.23 2.93
C GLN A 322 16.81 -5.64 2.10
N GLN A 323 15.57 -6.06 2.34
CA GLN A 323 14.40 -5.55 1.62
C GLN A 323 14.17 -4.05 1.90
N ILE A 324 14.27 -3.62 3.16
CA ILE A 324 14.10 -2.21 3.56
C ILE A 324 15.19 -1.33 2.95
N ILE A 325 16.45 -1.77 2.95
CA ILE A 325 17.55 -1.03 2.30
C ILE A 325 17.28 -0.91 0.79
N ASN A 326 16.89 -2.00 0.12
CA ASN A 326 16.59 -1.97 -1.31
C ASN A 326 15.40 -1.03 -1.63
N LEU A 327 14.36 -1.02 -0.80
CA LEU A 327 13.23 -0.10 -0.95
C LEU A 327 13.68 1.36 -0.81
N GLY A 328 14.52 1.66 0.18
CA GLY A 328 15.11 3.00 0.36
C GLY A 328 15.93 3.45 -0.84
N LEU A 329 16.80 2.57 -1.38
CA LEU A 329 17.57 2.84 -2.60
C LEU A 329 16.68 3.00 -3.85
N SER A 330 15.47 2.45 -3.81
CA SER A 330 14.48 2.53 -4.89
C SER A 330 13.43 3.62 -4.66
N GLY A 331 13.73 4.61 -3.82
CA GLY A 331 12.90 5.80 -3.57
C GLY A 331 11.92 5.69 -2.39
N PHE A 332 11.63 4.50 -1.88
CA PHE A 332 10.75 4.29 -0.73
C PHE A 332 11.53 4.44 0.59
N GLY A 333 11.90 5.68 0.91
CA GLY A 333 12.59 6.00 2.17
C GLY A 333 11.76 5.70 3.44
N TYR A 334 10.43 5.64 3.32
CA TYR A 334 9.54 5.20 4.37
C TYR A 334 8.99 3.80 4.07
N SER A 335 9.70 2.79 4.57
CA SER A 335 9.30 1.39 4.45
C SER A 335 9.31 0.65 5.78
N ALA A 336 8.45 -0.35 5.91
CA ALA A 336 8.35 -1.25 7.06
C ALA A 336 8.55 -2.71 6.64
N ALA A 337 8.76 -3.55 7.66
CA ALA A 337 8.42 -4.97 7.61
C ALA A 337 7.62 -5.28 8.88
N ASP A 338 6.79 -6.32 8.84
CA ASP A 338 5.98 -6.67 10.01
C ASP A 338 6.86 -7.25 11.11
N VAL A 339 7.02 -6.45 12.16
CA VAL A 339 7.75 -6.81 13.37
C VAL A 339 6.97 -7.91 14.08
N SER A 340 7.66 -9.01 14.41
CA SER A 340 7.15 -10.34 14.81
C SER A 340 7.14 -11.37 13.68
N GLY A 341 7.01 -10.92 12.43
CA GLY A 341 6.56 -11.75 11.33
C GLY A 341 5.03 -11.91 11.32
N PHE A 342 4.42 -11.82 10.14
CA PHE A 342 2.97 -11.92 9.97
C PHE A 342 2.46 -13.36 10.17
N ALA A 343 3.06 -14.33 9.46
CA ALA A 343 2.66 -15.72 9.50
C ALA A 343 3.40 -16.51 10.59
N GLY A 344 2.65 -17.19 11.47
CA GLY A 344 3.18 -17.98 12.58
C GLY A 344 3.40 -17.15 13.86
N GLY A 345 3.76 -17.82 14.95
CA GLY A 345 4.05 -17.17 16.24
C GLY A 345 5.55 -17.17 16.54
N PRO A 346 6.19 -16.01 16.75
CA PRO A 346 7.61 -15.97 17.08
C PRO A 346 7.87 -16.51 18.49
N SER A 347 9.06 -17.09 18.71
CA SER A 347 9.54 -17.31 20.09
C SER A 347 9.76 -15.95 20.79
N PRO A 348 9.75 -15.90 22.13
CA PRO A 348 10.05 -14.66 22.86
C PRO A 348 11.37 -14.01 22.44
N ASP A 349 12.41 -14.81 22.21
CA ASP A 349 13.72 -14.32 21.74
C ASP A 349 13.63 -13.71 20.34
N LEU A 350 12.90 -14.36 19.42
CA LEU A 350 12.73 -13.86 18.06
C LEU A 350 11.91 -12.57 18.06
N LEU A 351 10.83 -12.48 18.84
CA LEU A 351 10.03 -11.26 18.98
C LEU A 351 10.86 -10.11 19.54
N THR A 352 11.69 -10.39 20.54
CA THR A 352 12.62 -9.42 21.12
C THR A 352 13.57 -8.87 20.05
N ARG A 353 14.21 -9.75 19.27
CA ARG A 353 15.12 -9.33 18.18
C ARG A 353 14.42 -8.59 17.05
N TRP A 354 13.20 -9.00 16.69
CA TRP A 354 12.36 -8.25 15.75
C TRP A 354 12.10 -6.84 16.24
N THR A 355 11.79 -6.68 17.52
CA THR A 355 11.50 -5.38 18.15
C THR A 355 12.75 -4.49 18.16
N GLU A 356 13.91 -5.03 18.55
CA GLU A 356 15.19 -4.31 18.55
C GLU A 356 15.57 -3.80 17.16
N ILE A 357 15.41 -4.63 16.13
CA ILE A 357 15.73 -4.25 14.74
C ILE A 357 14.67 -3.31 14.18
N GLY A 358 13.38 -3.57 14.44
CA GLY A 358 12.25 -2.75 14.01
C GLY A 358 12.29 -1.33 14.54
N ALA A 359 12.88 -1.10 15.71
CA ALA A 359 13.09 0.25 16.24
C ALA A 359 14.01 1.12 15.35
N PHE A 360 14.78 0.52 14.44
CA PHE A 360 15.63 1.22 13.47
C PHE A 360 15.06 1.25 12.05
N THR A 361 13.85 0.71 11.82
CA THR A 361 13.20 0.79 10.51
C THR A 361 12.44 2.11 10.37
N PRO A 362 12.33 2.69 9.15
CA PRO A 362 11.66 3.99 8.95
C PRO A 362 10.21 4.05 9.47
N VAL A 363 9.51 2.92 9.43
CA VAL A 363 8.18 2.73 10.03
C VAL A 363 8.24 1.49 10.92
N PHE A 364 7.88 1.65 12.20
CA PHE A 364 7.99 0.60 13.21
C PHE A 364 6.61 0.03 13.55
N ARG A 365 6.15 -0.95 12.75
CA ARG A 365 4.85 -1.61 12.90
C ARG A 365 5.03 -3.08 13.25
N ASN A 366 4.40 -3.55 14.33
CA ASN A 366 4.15 -4.98 14.48
C ASN A 366 2.84 -5.36 13.80
N HIS A 367 2.75 -6.58 13.29
CA HIS A 367 1.53 -7.10 12.69
C HIS A 367 1.60 -8.63 12.63
N SER A 368 0.50 -9.30 12.95
CA SER A 368 0.41 -10.75 12.99
C SER A 368 -0.92 -11.25 12.42
N ALA A 369 -0.91 -12.49 11.93
CA ALA A 369 -2.10 -13.15 11.41
C ALA A 369 -3.10 -13.54 12.52
N THR A 370 -4.31 -13.91 12.10
CA THR A 370 -5.32 -14.46 13.01
C THR A 370 -4.81 -15.76 13.65
N GLY A 371 -4.98 -15.91 14.97
CA GLY A 371 -4.58 -17.12 15.70
C GLY A 371 -3.08 -17.26 15.96
N THR A 372 -2.32 -16.18 15.79
CA THR A 372 -0.88 -16.11 16.08
C THR A 372 -0.54 -15.08 17.14
#